data_AF-A0A7J0A6G6-F1
#
_entry.id   AF-A0A7J0A6G6-F1
#
_cell.length_a   1.000
_cell.length_b   1.000
_cell.length_c   1.000
_cell.angle_alpha   90.00
_cell.angle_beta   90.00
_cell.angle_gamma   90.00
#
_symmetry.space_group_name_H-M   'P 1'
#
loop_
_entity.id
_entity.type
_entity.pdbx_description
1 polymer ?
#
loop_
_entity_poly.entity_id
_entity_poly.type
_entity_poly.pdbx_seq_one_letter_code
_entity_poly.pdbx_strand_id
1 'polypeptide(L)'
;MKNYCILFLFLFLFSSSITFAQEYVPTAIEKNNQAVKLMFRPDSLEKAILLLDEAIAIDSSYVLAYTHKSQCLDRLGRVQEALQTCLSAEKYALENPYYYTLKGVYLEKNGKVEVAHKAYQKSFMLFGEELKKKPDANVCINYIMAKYLYDGKEMSFQEMESLMPVTFTVAEKKDVLDFFKTVGLVQAKQGLLGKPVDTRKK
;
A
#
# COMPACT_ATOMS: atom_id res chain seq x y z
N MET A 1 61.48 -7.83 -0.43
CA MET A 1 61.45 -8.53 -1.73
C MET A 1 60.26 -9.49 -1.68
N LYS A 2 59.18 -9.40 -2.46
CA LYS A 2 58.79 -8.63 -3.65
C LYS A 2 57.32 -8.19 -3.50
N ASN A 3 57.03 -6.99 -4.00
CA ASN A 3 55.69 -6.48 -4.29
C ASN A 3 55.10 -7.16 -5.54
N TYR A 4 53.80 -7.43 -5.51
CA TYR A 4 52.85 -7.32 -6.63
C TYR A 4 51.55 -6.81 -5.98
N CYS A 5 51.25 -5.51 -5.88
CA CYS A 5 50.81 -4.60 -6.93
C CYS A 5 49.81 -5.22 -7.93
N ILE A 6 48.55 -4.77 -7.77
CA ILE A 6 47.67 -4.26 -8.84
C ILE A 6 46.75 -5.28 -9.55
N LEU A 7 45.45 -4.96 -9.44
CA LEU A 7 44.31 -5.24 -10.33
C LEU A 7 44.06 -6.69 -10.77
N PHE A 8 42.97 -7.26 -10.25
CA PHE A 8 42.01 -7.97 -11.09
C PHE A 8 40.61 -7.39 -10.87
N LEU A 9 40.36 -6.28 -11.57
CA LEU A 9 39.06 -5.89 -12.07
C LEU A 9 38.70 -6.90 -13.16
N PHE A 10 37.78 -7.84 -12.90
CA PHE A 10 36.90 -8.42 -13.93
C PHE A 10 35.63 -8.98 -13.28
N LEU A 11 34.56 -8.21 -13.48
CA LEU A 11 33.15 -8.60 -13.59
C LEU A 11 32.87 -10.11 -13.73
N PHE A 12 32.25 -10.66 -12.69
CA PHE A 12 31.07 -11.53 -12.80
C PHE A 12 30.08 -10.95 -11.78
N LEU A 13 29.06 -10.17 -12.17
CA LEU A 13 27.80 -10.67 -12.76
C LEU A 13 27.38 -12.03 -12.18
N PHE A 14 27.44 -12.18 -10.87
CA PHE A 14 26.45 -12.98 -10.18
C PHE A 14 25.27 -12.08 -9.86
N SER A 15 24.30 -12.15 -10.78
CA SER A 15 22.88 -11.94 -10.53
C SER A 15 22.41 -12.92 -9.44
N SER A 16 22.91 -12.75 -8.22
CA SER A 16 22.19 -13.21 -7.05
C SER A 16 21.18 -12.11 -6.77
N SER A 17 20.04 -12.18 -7.46
CA SER A 17 18.78 -11.71 -6.92
C SER A 17 18.54 -12.51 -5.65
N ILE A 18 19.31 -12.20 -4.60
CA ILE A 18 18.93 -12.50 -3.24
C ILE A 18 17.76 -11.54 -3.07
N THR A 19 16.55 -12.07 -3.27
CA THR A 19 15.38 -11.50 -2.64
C THR A 19 15.66 -11.63 -1.15
N PHE A 20 16.41 -10.69 -0.58
CA PHE A 20 16.46 -10.52 0.85
C PHE A 20 15.00 -10.22 1.18
N ALA A 21 14.33 -11.13 1.89
CA ALA A 21 13.10 -10.74 2.55
C ALA A 21 13.49 -9.48 3.34
N GLN A 22 12.91 -8.33 3.01
CA GLN A 22 13.32 -7.06 3.59
C GLN A 22 13.25 -7.19 5.12
N GLU A 23 14.40 -7.29 5.76
CA GLU A 23 14.48 -7.39 7.22
C GLU A 23 14.36 -5.99 7.79
N TYR A 24 13.20 -5.70 8.35
CA TYR A 24 12.97 -4.43 9.04
C TYR A 24 13.61 -4.42 10.42
N VAL A 25 14.04 -3.25 10.87
CA VAL A 25 14.62 -3.09 12.21
C VAL A 25 13.55 -3.37 13.27
N PRO A 26 13.75 -4.34 14.20
CA PRO A 26 12.72 -4.74 15.16
C PRO A 26 12.17 -3.60 16.03
N THR A 27 13.02 -2.64 16.39
CA THR A 27 12.60 -1.46 17.16
C THR A 27 11.69 -0.52 16.36
N ALA A 28 11.85 -0.41 15.04
CA ALA A 28 10.92 0.34 14.18
C ALA A 28 9.54 -0.35 14.13
N ILE A 29 9.53 -1.68 14.02
CA ILE A 29 8.29 -2.48 14.07
C ILE A 29 7.58 -2.26 15.41
N GLU A 30 8.30 -2.31 16.53
CA GLU A 30 7.72 -2.11 17.86
C GLU A 30 7.11 -0.71 18.01
N LYS A 31 7.81 0.34 17.58
CA LYS A 31 7.29 1.72 17.61
C LYS A 31 6.01 1.87 16.78
N ASN A 32 5.98 1.28 15.60
CA ASN A 32 4.78 1.22 14.77
C ASN A 32 3.63 0.47 15.46
N ASN A 33 3.91 -0.68 16.08
CA ASN A 33 2.88 -1.45 16.79
C ASN A 33 2.30 -0.67 17.98
N GLN A 34 3.14 0.09 18.69
CA GLN A 34 2.68 1.01 19.73
C GLN A 34 1.78 2.11 19.17
N ALA A 35 2.14 2.68 18.00
CA ALA A 35 1.32 3.68 17.33
C ALA A 35 -0.05 3.11 16.91
N VAL A 36 -0.09 1.91 16.32
CA VAL A 36 -1.34 1.24 15.91
C VAL A 36 -2.31 1.08 17.08
N LYS A 37 -1.83 0.74 18.27
CA LYS A 37 -2.69 0.65 19.48
C LYS A 37 -3.35 2.00 19.82
N LEU A 38 -2.67 3.11 19.55
CA LEU A 38 -3.19 4.46 19.80
C LEU A 38 -4.12 4.96 18.70
N MET A 39 -4.01 4.44 17.48
CA MET A 39 -4.83 4.87 16.34
C MET A 39 -6.33 4.69 16.61
N PHE A 40 -6.77 3.78 17.48
CA PHE A 40 -8.19 3.60 17.77
C PHE A 40 -8.82 4.73 18.61
N ARG A 41 -8.02 5.68 19.12
CA ARG A 41 -8.48 6.81 19.94
C ARG A 41 -8.20 8.13 19.24
N PRO A 42 -9.22 8.92 18.84
CA PRO A 42 -9.02 10.20 18.14
C PRO A 42 -8.06 11.14 18.87
N ASP A 43 -8.19 11.26 20.20
CA ASP A 43 -7.35 12.14 21.03
C ASP A 43 -5.89 11.69 21.13
N SER A 44 -5.56 10.48 20.65
CA SER A 44 -4.21 9.91 20.69
C SER A 44 -3.51 9.92 19.33
N LEU A 45 -4.13 10.46 18.28
CA LEU A 45 -3.59 10.42 16.92
C LEU A 45 -2.27 11.19 16.78
N GLU A 46 -2.12 12.34 17.43
CA GLU A 46 -0.85 13.08 17.42
C GLU A 46 0.27 12.29 18.12
N LYS A 47 -0.04 11.58 19.21
CA LYS A 47 0.92 10.70 19.89
C LYS A 47 1.30 9.49 19.00
N ALA A 48 0.35 8.96 18.24
CA ALA A 48 0.63 7.90 17.26
C ALA A 48 1.58 8.40 16.17
N ILE A 49 1.39 9.64 15.67
CA ILE A 49 2.28 10.24 14.67
C ILE A 49 3.72 10.34 15.19
N LEU A 50 3.92 10.79 16.44
CA LEU A 50 5.26 10.86 17.05
C LEU A 50 5.96 9.49 17.07
N LEU A 51 5.25 8.43 17.45
CA LEU A 51 5.81 7.07 17.45
C LEU A 51 6.14 6.57 16.03
N LEU A 52 5.37 7.01 15.03
CA LEU A 52 5.61 6.65 13.63
C LEU A 52 6.79 7.43 13.05
N ASP A 53 6.99 8.68 13.48
CA ASP A 53 8.19 9.45 13.18
C ASP A 53 9.44 8.78 13.77
N GLU A 54 9.36 8.30 15.00
CA GLU A 54 10.43 7.48 15.59
C GLU A 54 10.68 6.20 14.80
N ALA A 55 9.63 5.47 14.40
CA ALA A 55 9.77 4.26 13.58
C ALA A 55 10.47 4.53 12.24
N ILE A 56 10.08 5.62 11.56
CA ILE A 56 10.68 6.06 10.29
C ILE A 56 12.14 6.49 10.47
N ALA A 57 12.47 7.17 11.58
CA ALA A 57 13.84 7.57 11.88
C ALA A 57 14.75 6.37 12.18
N ILE A 58 14.22 5.33 12.83
CA ILE A 58 14.94 4.08 13.11
C ILE A 58 15.14 3.27 11.81
N ASP A 59 14.09 3.14 11.00
CA ASP A 59 14.12 2.41 9.74
C ASP A 59 13.31 3.13 8.67
N SER A 60 14.01 3.94 7.88
CA SER A 60 13.40 4.66 6.77
C SER A 60 12.82 3.75 5.68
N SER A 61 13.21 2.47 5.61
CA SER A 61 12.67 1.52 4.64
C SER A 61 11.36 0.88 5.08
N TYR A 62 10.93 1.11 6.32
CA TYR A 62 9.73 0.49 6.88
C TYR A 62 8.44 1.19 6.42
N VAL A 63 8.00 0.84 5.21
CA VAL A 63 6.85 1.44 4.49
C VAL A 63 5.56 1.49 5.33
N LEU A 64 5.32 0.50 6.20
CA LEU A 64 4.11 0.45 7.04
C LEU A 64 3.99 1.68 7.95
N ALA A 65 5.10 2.21 8.48
CA ALA A 65 5.08 3.37 9.35
C ALA A 65 4.60 4.63 8.60
N TYR A 66 5.01 4.80 7.34
CA TYR A 66 4.52 5.88 6.48
C TYR A 66 3.03 5.75 6.19
N THR A 67 2.55 4.52 5.94
CA THR A 67 1.13 4.23 5.72
C THR A 67 0.29 4.63 6.93
N HIS A 68 0.65 4.15 8.12
CA HIS A 68 -0.06 4.48 9.34
C HIS A 68 0.01 5.97 9.68
N LYS A 69 1.16 6.62 9.42
CA LYS A 69 1.30 8.06 9.69
C LYS A 69 0.39 8.87 8.78
N SER A 70 0.34 8.50 7.50
CA SER A 70 -0.56 9.11 6.53
C SER A 70 -2.03 8.95 6.95
N GLN A 71 -2.43 7.77 7.45
CA GLN A 71 -3.78 7.52 7.96
C GLN A 71 -4.12 8.35 9.21
N CYS A 72 -3.18 8.51 10.15
CA CYS A 72 -3.37 9.37 11.31
C CYS A 72 -3.58 10.83 10.89
N LEU A 73 -2.71 11.34 10.01
CA LEU A 73 -2.79 12.70 9.48
C LEU A 73 -4.12 12.94 8.77
N ASP A 74 -4.54 12.00 7.93
CA ASP A 74 -5.81 12.07 7.21
C ASP A 74 -7.02 12.13 8.15
N ARG A 75 -7.02 11.31 9.22
CA ARG A 75 -8.07 11.31 10.25
C ARG A 75 -8.12 12.59 11.08
N LEU A 76 -7.00 13.32 11.15
CA LEU A 76 -6.92 14.65 11.72
C LEU A 76 -7.27 15.77 10.72
N GLY A 77 -7.63 15.43 9.47
CA GLY A 77 -7.92 16.40 8.42
C GLY A 77 -6.69 17.01 7.73
N ARG A 78 -5.48 16.54 8.07
CA ARG A 78 -4.20 17.00 7.53
C ARG A 78 -3.86 16.29 6.21
N VAL A 79 -4.77 16.37 5.25
CA VAL A 79 -4.76 15.56 4.01
C VAL A 79 -3.56 15.85 3.10
N GLN A 80 -3.06 17.09 3.07
CA GLN A 80 -1.86 17.43 2.31
C GLN A 80 -0.61 16.79 2.92
N GLU A 81 -0.48 16.79 4.25
CA GLU A 81 0.64 16.17 4.96
C GLU A 81 0.62 14.64 4.84
N ALA A 82 -0.59 14.04 4.83
CA ALA A 82 -0.76 12.62 4.55
C ALA A 82 -0.22 12.25 3.17
N LEU A 83 -0.52 13.05 2.13
CA LEU A 83 0.03 12.84 0.79
C LEU A 83 1.56 12.96 0.78
N GLN A 84 2.14 13.99 1.40
CA GLN A 84 3.60 14.15 1.44
C GLN A 84 4.29 12.99 2.16
N THR A 85 3.72 12.54 3.29
CA THR A 85 4.20 11.38 4.04
C THR A 85 4.16 10.13 3.17
N CYS A 86 3.03 9.86 2.51
CA CYS A 86 2.90 8.73 1.59
C CYS A 86 3.98 8.79 0.49
N LEU A 87 4.13 9.93 -0.20
CA LEU A 87 5.11 10.07 -1.29
C LEU A 87 6.56 9.88 -0.84
N SER A 88 6.90 10.22 0.41
CA SER A 88 8.26 10.04 0.93
C SER A 88 8.71 8.57 1.04
N ALA A 89 7.77 7.62 1.05
CA ALA A 89 8.06 6.18 1.09
C ALA A 89 8.35 5.56 -0.29
N GLU A 90 8.18 6.30 -1.40
CA GLU A 90 8.12 5.75 -2.76
C GLU A 90 9.34 4.88 -3.11
N LYS A 91 10.54 5.35 -2.78
CA LYS A 91 11.80 4.66 -3.11
C LYS A 91 11.94 3.29 -2.43
N TYR A 92 11.18 3.01 -1.38
CA TYR A 92 11.17 1.73 -0.66
C TYR A 92 9.98 0.85 -1.05
N ALA A 93 9.08 1.33 -1.91
CA ALA A 93 7.78 0.72 -2.18
C ALA A 93 7.48 0.53 -3.68
N LEU A 94 8.50 0.57 -4.53
CA LEU A 94 8.36 0.53 -6.01
C LEU A 94 7.65 -0.72 -6.54
N GLU A 95 7.69 -1.83 -5.80
CA GLU A 95 7.03 -3.09 -6.14
C GLU A 95 5.85 -3.41 -5.20
N ASN A 96 5.43 -2.47 -4.34
CA ASN A 96 4.36 -2.69 -3.38
C ASN A 96 3.01 -2.19 -3.94
N PRO A 97 2.04 -3.07 -4.27
CA PRO A 97 0.75 -2.64 -4.81
C PRO A 97 -0.07 -1.82 -3.81
N TYR A 98 -0.01 -2.13 -2.52
CA TYR A 98 -0.71 -1.39 -1.47
C TYR A 98 -0.25 0.07 -1.38
N TYR A 99 1.04 0.32 -1.59
CA TYR A 99 1.58 1.67 -1.67
C TYR A 99 0.94 2.47 -2.80
N TYR A 100 0.85 1.89 -4.00
CA TYR A 100 0.26 2.58 -5.15
C TYR A 100 -1.25 2.81 -5.00
N THR A 101 -1.98 1.90 -4.33
CA THR A 101 -3.37 2.16 -3.93
C THR A 101 -3.46 3.38 -3.01
N LEU A 102 -2.64 3.43 -1.96
CA LEU A 102 -2.65 4.53 -1.00
C LEU A 102 -2.24 5.87 -1.64
N LYS A 103 -1.23 5.83 -2.52
CA LYS A 103 -0.79 6.97 -3.33
C LYS A 103 -1.95 7.50 -4.18
N GLY A 104 -2.68 6.62 -4.87
CA GLY A 104 -3.85 6.98 -5.66
C GLY A 104 -4.93 7.65 -4.79
N VAL A 105 -5.27 7.04 -3.65
CA VAL A 105 -6.25 7.57 -2.69
C VAL A 105 -5.89 8.99 -2.25
N TYR A 106 -4.66 9.22 -1.80
CA TYR A 106 -4.27 10.55 -1.34
C TYR A 106 -4.12 11.57 -2.47
N LEU A 107 -3.75 11.14 -3.68
CA LEU A 107 -3.75 12.02 -4.85
C LEU A 107 -5.19 12.45 -5.20
N GLU A 108 -6.14 11.52 -5.21
CA GLU A 108 -7.56 11.79 -5.48
C GLU A 108 -8.17 12.72 -4.41
N LYS A 109 -7.91 12.46 -3.12
CA LYS A 109 -8.35 13.35 -2.02
C LYS A 109 -7.77 14.76 -2.09
N ASN A 110 -6.62 14.92 -2.75
CA ASN A 110 -6.00 16.23 -3.01
C ASN A 110 -6.38 16.81 -4.40
N GLY A 111 -7.38 16.25 -5.08
CA GLY A 111 -7.87 16.73 -6.38
C GLY A 111 -6.96 16.42 -7.57
N LYS A 112 -5.90 15.62 -7.39
CA LYS A 112 -4.93 15.25 -8.43
C LYS A 112 -5.36 13.99 -9.18
N VAL A 113 -6.57 14.02 -9.74
CA VAL A 113 -7.26 12.86 -10.31
C VAL A 113 -6.43 12.14 -11.39
N GLU A 114 -5.82 12.88 -12.32
CA GLU A 114 -5.05 12.25 -13.40
C GLU A 114 -3.79 11.53 -12.96
N VAL A 115 -3.15 12.05 -11.90
CA VAL A 115 -1.98 11.39 -11.30
C VAL A 115 -2.42 10.22 -10.44
N ALA A 116 -3.58 10.32 -9.77
CA ALA A 116 -4.18 9.22 -9.04
C ALA A 116 -4.50 8.02 -9.95
N HIS A 117 -5.05 8.28 -11.14
CA HIS A 117 -5.34 7.23 -12.13
C HIS A 117 -4.10 6.41 -12.51
N LYS A 118 -2.95 7.07 -12.72
CA LYS A 118 -1.67 6.38 -12.98
C LYS A 118 -1.21 5.52 -11.80
N ALA A 119 -1.43 5.98 -10.56
CA ALA A 119 -1.10 5.20 -9.37
C ALA A 119 -2.02 3.98 -9.25
N TYR A 120 -3.34 4.13 -9.48
CA TYR A 120 -4.26 2.99 -9.48
C TYR A 120 -3.95 1.99 -10.59
N GLN A 121 -3.57 2.44 -11.78
CA GLN A 121 -3.11 1.56 -12.86
C GLN A 121 -1.90 0.73 -12.42
N LYS A 122 -0.90 1.35 -11.78
CA LYS A 122 0.29 0.65 -11.28
C LYS A 122 -0.06 -0.35 -10.17
N SER A 123 -0.95 0.02 -9.26
CA SER A 123 -1.48 -0.89 -8.22
C SER A 123 -2.17 -2.11 -8.83
N PHE A 124 -3.07 -1.90 -9.80
CA PHE A 124 -3.78 -2.98 -10.51
C PHE A 124 -2.82 -3.96 -11.19
N MET A 125 -1.80 -3.45 -11.90
CA MET A 125 -0.79 -4.30 -12.53
C MET A 125 -0.01 -5.13 -11.50
N LEU A 126 0.45 -4.50 -10.41
CA LEU A 126 1.24 -5.17 -9.38
C LEU A 126 0.43 -6.23 -8.62
N PHE A 127 -0.84 -5.95 -8.26
CA PHE A 127 -1.71 -6.97 -7.67
C PHE A 127 -1.97 -8.13 -8.63
N GLY A 128 -2.11 -7.86 -9.93
CA GLY A 128 -2.23 -8.91 -10.94
C GLY A 128 -0.99 -9.80 -11.04
N GLU A 129 0.21 -9.23 -10.90
CA GLU A 129 1.47 -9.98 -10.82
C GLU A 129 1.58 -10.78 -9.52
N GLU A 130 1.24 -10.18 -8.38
CA GLU A 130 1.24 -10.84 -7.07
C GLU A 130 0.26 -12.03 -7.06
N LEU A 131 -0.96 -11.83 -7.54
CA LEU A 131 -2.00 -12.86 -7.61
C LEU A 131 -1.58 -14.06 -8.48
N LYS A 132 -0.86 -13.81 -9.57
CA LYS A 132 -0.29 -14.88 -10.42
C LYS A 132 0.79 -15.67 -9.69
N LYS A 133 1.66 -15.00 -8.92
CA LYS A 133 2.76 -15.64 -8.19
C LYS A 133 2.25 -16.43 -6.98
N LYS A 134 1.28 -15.87 -6.26
CA LYS A 134 0.70 -16.44 -5.05
C LYS A 134 -0.81 -16.18 -5.06
N PRO A 135 -1.60 -17.10 -5.63
CA PRO A 135 -3.04 -17.05 -5.55
C PRO A 135 -3.49 -17.04 -4.07
N ASP A 136 -4.21 -15.99 -3.68
CA ASP A 136 -4.74 -15.80 -2.33
C ASP A 136 -6.00 -14.94 -2.41
N ALA A 137 -7.03 -15.29 -1.62
CA ALA A 137 -8.33 -14.61 -1.68
C ALA A 137 -8.22 -13.11 -1.34
N ASN A 138 -7.38 -12.71 -0.38
CA ASN A 138 -7.20 -11.30 -0.03
C ASN A 138 -6.48 -10.55 -1.14
N VAL A 139 -5.45 -11.15 -1.75
CA VAL A 139 -4.79 -10.57 -2.92
C VAL A 139 -5.79 -10.40 -4.08
N CYS A 140 -6.70 -11.37 -4.27
CA CYS A 140 -7.74 -11.27 -5.29
C CYS A 140 -8.76 -10.16 -5.00
N ILE A 141 -9.19 -10.00 -3.74
CA ILE A 141 -10.05 -8.88 -3.32
C ILE A 141 -9.36 -7.55 -3.65
N ASN A 142 -8.08 -7.41 -3.29
CA ASN A 142 -7.32 -6.20 -3.57
C ASN A 142 -7.11 -5.96 -5.07
N TYR A 143 -6.91 -7.01 -5.85
CA TYR A 143 -6.83 -6.95 -7.31
C TYR A 143 -8.13 -6.43 -7.94
N ILE A 144 -9.28 -6.97 -7.52
CA ILE A 144 -10.62 -6.53 -7.98
C ILE A 144 -10.87 -5.07 -7.55
N MET A 145 -10.52 -4.72 -6.31
CA MET A 145 -10.61 -3.33 -5.85
C MET A 145 -9.70 -2.39 -6.64
N ALA A 146 -8.46 -2.77 -6.92
CA ALA A 146 -7.53 -1.95 -7.70
C ALA A 146 -8.00 -1.78 -9.14
N LYS A 147 -8.60 -2.82 -9.73
CA LYS A 147 -9.27 -2.73 -11.03
C LYS A 147 -10.37 -1.68 -11.01
N TYR A 148 -11.27 -1.76 -10.03
CA TYR A 148 -12.37 -0.80 -9.88
C TYR A 148 -11.87 0.65 -9.67
N LEU A 149 -10.83 0.84 -8.86
CA LEU A 149 -10.21 2.16 -8.66
C LEU A 149 -9.57 2.70 -9.95
N TYR A 150 -9.03 1.82 -10.79
CA TYR A 150 -8.41 2.18 -12.05
C TYR A 150 -9.44 2.50 -13.14
N ASP A 151 -10.42 1.63 -13.38
CA ASP A 151 -11.38 1.77 -14.48
C ASP A 151 -12.65 2.56 -14.12
N GLY A 152 -12.95 2.70 -12.83
CA GLY A 152 -14.15 3.37 -12.32
C GLY A 152 -15.46 2.62 -12.59
N LYS A 153 -15.42 1.36 -13.00
CA LYS A 153 -16.58 0.59 -13.46
C LYS A 153 -16.99 -0.46 -12.44
N GLU A 154 -18.22 -0.37 -11.96
CA GLU A 154 -18.80 -1.45 -11.16
C GLU A 154 -18.80 -2.76 -11.95
N MET A 155 -18.66 -3.87 -11.22
CA MET A 155 -18.61 -5.21 -11.77
C MET A 155 -19.71 -6.06 -11.14
N SER A 156 -20.35 -6.87 -11.97
CA SER A 156 -21.20 -7.98 -11.53
C SER A 156 -20.35 -9.08 -10.86
N PHE A 157 -21.00 -9.95 -10.07
CA PHE A 157 -20.31 -11.11 -9.49
C PHE A 157 -19.77 -12.07 -10.56
N GLN A 158 -20.42 -12.18 -11.71
CA GLN A 158 -19.93 -12.99 -12.82
C GLN A 158 -18.63 -12.41 -13.42
N GLU A 159 -18.56 -11.08 -13.57
CA GLU A 159 -17.33 -10.41 -14.01
C GLU A 159 -16.22 -10.57 -12.96
N MET A 160 -16.53 -10.44 -11.66
CA MET A 160 -15.57 -10.70 -10.58
C MET A 160 -15.04 -12.14 -10.62
N GLU A 161 -15.92 -13.14 -10.79
CA GLU A 161 -15.53 -14.54 -10.90
C GLU A 161 -14.59 -14.79 -12.09
N SER A 162 -14.83 -14.11 -13.22
CA SER A 162 -13.97 -14.24 -14.42
C SER A 162 -12.53 -13.74 -14.20
N LEU A 163 -12.32 -12.89 -13.19
CA LEU A 163 -11.01 -12.35 -12.81
C LEU A 163 -10.26 -13.25 -11.82
N MET A 164 -10.92 -14.22 -11.21
CA MET A 164 -10.33 -15.08 -10.19
C MET A 164 -9.40 -16.12 -10.83
N PRO A 165 -8.30 -16.49 -10.16
CA PRO A 165 -7.45 -17.58 -10.64
C PRO A 165 -8.26 -18.87 -10.83
N VAL A 166 -8.01 -19.57 -11.93
CA VAL A 166 -8.65 -20.88 -12.21
C VAL A 166 -8.31 -21.93 -11.15
N THR A 167 -7.23 -21.71 -10.40
CA THR A 167 -6.78 -22.57 -9.29
C THR A 167 -7.57 -22.39 -8.00
N PHE A 168 -8.40 -21.34 -7.88
CA PHE A 168 -9.21 -21.14 -6.69
C PHE A 168 -10.24 -22.26 -6.53
N THR A 169 -10.30 -22.79 -5.32
CA THR A 169 -11.38 -23.64 -4.83
C THR A 169 -12.71 -22.89 -4.78
N VAL A 170 -13.81 -23.64 -4.67
CA VAL A 170 -15.15 -23.06 -4.48
C VAL A 170 -15.20 -22.19 -3.22
N ALA A 171 -14.50 -22.59 -2.15
CA ALA A 171 -14.44 -21.84 -0.90
C ALA A 171 -13.72 -20.49 -1.09
N GLU A 172 -12.55 -20.48 -1.74
CA GLU A 172 -11.80 -19.23 -1.97
C GLU A 172 -12.58 -18.26 -2.86
N LYS A 173 -13.25 -18.75 -3.92
CA LYS A 173 -14.13 -17.91 -4.73
C LYS A 173 -15.26 -17.32 -3.90
N LYS A 174 -15.89 -18.15 -3.06
CA LYS A 174 -16.96 -17.71 -2.16
C LYS A 174 -16.47 -16.63 -1.19
N ASP A 175 -15.28 -16.77 -0.61
CA ASP A 175 -14.72 -15.79 0.33
C ASP A 175 -14.53 -14.42 -0.34
N VAL A 176 -14.02 -14.40 -1.59
CA VAL A 176 -13.90 -13.16 -2.37
C VAL A 176 -15.27 -12.53 -2.65
N LEU A 177 -16.24 -13.31 -3.10
CA LEU A 177 -17.57 -12.80 -3.43
C LEU A 177 -18.34 -12.32 -2.20
N ASP A 178 -18.22 -13.04 -1.07
CA ASP A 178 -18.88 -12.66 0.18
C ASP A 178 -18.37 -11.31 0.68
N PHE A 179 -17.06 -11.03 0.54
CA PHE A 179 -16.53 -9.70 0.83
C PHE A 179 -17.26 -8.61 0.03
N PHE A 180 -17.39 -8.77 -1.29
CA PHE A 180 -18.05 -7.77 -2.14
C PHE A 180 -19.56 -7.74 -1.97
N LYS A 181 -20.17 -8.83 -1.54
CA LYS A 181 -21.59 -8.88 -1.18
C LYS A 181 -21.87 -8.12 0.12
N THR A 182 -20.97 -8.21 1.10
CA THR A 182 -21.10 -7.50 2.38
C THR A 182 -20.75 -6.03 2.27
N VAL A 183 -19.64 -5.71 1.62
CA VAL A 183 -19.12 -4.33 1.57
C VAL A 183 -19.62 -3.61 0.31
N GLY A 184 -19.48 -4.21 -0.86
CA GLY A 184 -19.70 -3.56 -2.15
C GLY A 184 -18.53 -2.69 -2.61
N LEU A 185 -18.31 -2.61 -3.93
CA LEU A 185 -17.21 -1.84 -4.54
C LEU A 185 -17.26 -0.35 -4.19
N VAL A 186 -18.44 0.26 -4.36
CA VAL A 186 -18.67 1.69 -4.14
C VAL A 186 -18.38 2.04 -2.68
N GLN A 187 -18.95 1.29 -1.75
CA GLN A 187 -18.78 1.53 -0.31
C GLN A 187 -17.34 1.27 0.14
N ALA A 188 -16.66 0.26 -0.44
CA ALA A 188 -15.24 0.01 -0.18
C ALA A 188 -14.38 1.21 -0.63
N LYS A 189 -14.62 1.76 -1.83
CA LYS A 189 -13.95 2.99 -2.30
C LYS A 189 -14.26 4.18 -1.39
N GLN A 190 -15.51 4.39 -0.99
CA GLN A 190 -15.87 5.45 -0.06
C GLN A 190 -15.16 5.29 1.29
N GLY A 191 -15.00 4.06 1.78
CA GLY A 191 -14.22 3.76 2.97
C GLY A 191 -12.75 4.17 2.84
N LEU A 192 -12.14 3.90 1.68
CA LEU A 192 -10.76 4.31 1.38
C LEU A 192 -10.60 5.83 1.29
N LEU A 193 -11.54 6.52 0.65
CA LEU A 193 -11.50 7.98 0.50
C LEU A 193 -11.89 8.73 1.79
N GLY A 194 -12.59 8.08 2.72
CA GLY A 194 -13.11 8.72 3.93
C GLY A 194 -14.19 9.77 3.62
N LYS A 195 -14.59 10.56 4.63
CA LYS A 195 -15.56 11.64 4.44
C LYS A 195 -14.95 12.76 3.57
N PRO A 196 -15.73 13.40 2.67
CA PRO A 196 -15.26 14.57 1.93
C PRO A 196 -14.77 15.65 2.90
N VAL A 197 -13.61 16.25 2.62
CA VAL A 197 -13.11 17.41 3.37
C VAL A 197 -14.02 18.59 3.03
N ASP A 198 -14.73 19.15 4.02
CA ASP A 198 -15.52 20.36 3.81
C ASP A 198 -14.58 21.56 3.62
N THR A 199 -14.27 21.87 2.36
CA THR A 199 -13.37 22.96 1.97
C THR A 199 -13.97 24.35 2.24
N ARG A 200 -15.19 24.44 2.77
CA ARG A 200 -15.89 25.70 3.10
C ARG A 200 -15.55 26.25 4.49
N LYS A 201 -14.69 25.57 5.26
CA LYS A 201 -14.17 26.05 6.55
C LYS A 201 -12.67 26.37 6.45
N LYS A 202 -12.31 27.30 5.56
CA LYS A 202 -11.04 28.01 5.59
C LYS A 202 -11.31 29.51 5.64
#